data_AF-A0A816K090-F1
#
_entry.id   AF-A0A816K090-F1
#
_cell.length_a   1.000
_cell.length_b   1.000
_cell.length_c   1.000
_cell.angle_alpha   90.00
_cell.angle_beta   90.00
_cell.angle_gamma   90.00
#
_symmetry.space_group_name_H-M   'P 1'
#
loop_
_entity.id
_entity.type
_entity.pdbx_description
1 polymer ?
#
loop_
_entity_poly.entity_id
_entity_poly.type
_entity_poly.pdbx_seq_one_letter_code
_entity_poly.pdbx_strand_id
1 'polypeptide(L)'
;MLFYVESFLAVSYFKDNCWEFKNEQEINVDDPCSDEFYEYFRQTAKRDSQIYEEVFSTLPSNQVKTFVGVEKYAQRPKLKETDPLTKHEKCKQIKGFIVECPLEFLADGVLMPRWNTSEGMAPILLWTLNRKFQLALIIY
;
A
#
# COMPACT_ATOMS: atom_id res chain seq x y z
N MET A 1 -18.11 -0.62 -7.17
CA MET A 1 -18.20 -1.01 -5.74
C MET A 1 -17.60 -2.41 -5.58
N LEU A 2 -16.27 -2.57 -5.75
CA LEU A 2 -15.55 -3.82 -5.43
C LEU A 2 -14.09 -3.61 -4.97
N PHE A 3 -13.43 -2.48 -5.29
CA PHE A 3 -12.06 -2.21 -4.79
C PHE A 3 -11.97 -1.31 -3.55
N TYR A 4 -13.02 -0.53 -3.27
CA TYR A 4 -13.10 0.28 -2.04
C TYR A 4 -13.47 -0.57 -0.81
N VAL A 5 -14.08 -1.74 -1.04
CA VAL A 5 -14.44 -2.68 0.03
C VAL A 5 -13.21 -3.44 0.51
N GLU A 6 -12.20 -3.69 -0.33
CA GLU A 6 -10.94 -4.36 0.06
C GLU A 6 -10.01 -3.44 0.87
N SER A 7 -9.93 -2.15 0.51
CA SER A 7 -9.15 -1.16 1.27
C SER A 7 -9.84 -0.80 2.61
N PHE A 8 -11.17 -0.72 2.65
CA PHE A 8 -11.90 -0.66 3.92
C PHE A 8 -11.88 -1.98 4.68
N LEU A 9 -11.83 -3.14 4.02
CA LEU A 9 -11.64 -4.42 4.69
C LEU A 9 -10.29 -4.43 5.37
N ALA A 10 -9.22 -3.94 4.74
CA ALA A 10 -7.92 -3.81 5.41
C ALA A 10 -8.07 -2.98 6.69
N VAL A 11 -8.68 -1.78 6.60
CA VAL A 11 -8.96 -0.87 7.74
C VAL A 11 -9.89 -1.47 8.81
N SER A 12 -10.88 -2.29 8.44
CA SER A 12 -11.75 -2.97 9.40
C SER A 12 -11.07 -4.20 10.01
N TYR A 13 -10.30 -4.97 9.23
CA TYR A 13 -9.43 -6.05 9.72
C TYR A 13 -8.35 -5.52 10.67
N PHE A 14 -7.87 -4.29 10.43
CA PHE A 14 -6.91 -3.58 11.26
C PHE A 14 -7.47 -3.26 12.64
N LYS A 15 -8.79 -3.14 12.80
CA LYS A 15 -9.41 -2.78 14.08
C LYS A 15 -9.49 -3.96 15.06
N ASP A 16 -9.59 -5.18 14.53
CA ASP A 16 -9.97 -6.34 15.33
C ASP A 16 -8.81 -7.26 15.74
N ASN A 17 -7.60 -7.14 15.18
CA ASN A 17 -6.54 -8.14 15.44
C ASN A 17 -5.09 -7.62 15.36
N CYS A 18 -4.52 -7.28 16.52
CA CYS A 18 -3.07 -7.09 16.78
C CYS A 18 -2.53 -5.65 16.65
N TRP A 19 -2.85 -4.77 17.60
CA TRP A 19 -2.03 -3.56 17.77
C TRP A 19 -1.95 -3.12 19.24
N GLU A 20 -0.74 -3.19 19.78
CA GLU A 20 -0.26 -2.25 20.79
C GLU A 20 0.85 -1.47 20.10
N PHE A 21 0.70 -0.14 19.96
CA PHE A 21 1.81 0.71 19.54
C PHE A 21 2.85 0.68 20.67
N LYS A 22 3.83 -0.22 20.57
CA LYS A 22 4.94 -0.28 21.52
C LYS A 22 6.08 0.57 20.99
N ASN A 23 6.23 1.76 21.57
CA ASN A 23 7.42 2.59 21.34
C ASN A 23 8.60 1.99 22.14
N GLU A 24 9.08 0.82 21.71
CA GLU A 24 10.12 0.04 22.41
C GLU A 24 11.50 0.72 22.38
N GLN A 25 11.71 1.74 21.54
CA GLN A 25 13.04 2.31 21.30
C GLN A 25 13.27 3.70 21.93
N GLU A 26 12.35 4.24 22.75
CA GLU A 26 12.49 5.58 23.37
C GLU A 26 12.92 6.68 22.38
N ILE A 27 12.52 6.57 21.11
CA ILE A 27 12.92 7.54 20.09
C ILE A 27 12.17 8.83 20.37
N ASN A 28 12.92 9.93 20.42
CA ASN A 28 12.37 11.26 20.61
C ASN A 28 11.53 11.64 19.39
N VAL A 29 10.21 11.59 19.54
CA VAL A 29 9.24 11.97 18.50
C VAL A 29 8.88 13.46 18.54
N ASP A 30 9.42 14.22 19.50
CA ASP A 30 9.13 15.64 19.67
C ASP A 30 9.88 16.51 18.65
N ASP A 31 10.96 15.99 18.05
CA ASP A 31 11.68 16.64 16.95
C ASP A 31 11.51 15.86 15.63
N PRO A 32 10.48 16.18 14.81
CA PRO A 32 10.22 15.50 13.54
C PRO A 32 11.21 15.88 12.43
N CYS A 33 12.09 16.87 12.66
CA CYS A 33 13.08 17.32 11.68
C CYS A 33 14.48 16.77 11.97
N SER A 34 14.67 16.05 13.07
CA SER A 34 15.92 15.37 13.38
C SER A 34 16.22 14.27 12.36
N ASP A 35 17.49 14.17 11.95
CA ASP A 35 17.99 13.10 11.07
C ASP A 35 17.74 11.71 11.69
N GLU A 36 17.81 11.60 13.02
CA GLU A 36 17.62 10.35 13.76
C GLU A 36 16.16 9.89 13.68
N PHE A 37 15.21 10.81 13.85
CA PHE A 37 13.79 10.54 13.66
C PHE A 37 13.48 10.18 12.21
N TYR A 38 14.04 10.93 11.25
CA TYR A 38 13.80 10.71 9.83
C TYR A 38 14.29 9.33 9.36
N GLU A 39 15.47 8.91 9.81
CA GLU A 39 16.00 7.59 9.46
C GLU A 39 15.19 6.48 10.14
N TYR A 40 14.80 6.64 11.41
CA TYR A 40 13.90 5.69 12.06
C TYR A 40 12.55 5.55 11.34
N PHE A 41 11.95 6.69 10.96
CA PHE A 41 10.68 6.73 10.24
C PHE A 41 10.80 6.00 8.90
N ARG A 42 11.86 6.28 8.14
CA ARG A 42 12.13 5.62 6.85
C ARG A 42 12.35 4.12 6.99
N GLN A 43 13.18 3.70 7.95
CA GLN A 43 13.45 2.27 8.18
C GLN A 43 12.21 1.52 8.63
N THR A 44 11.40 2.13 9.49
CA THR A 44 10.11 1.57 9.94
C THR A 44 9.16 1.42 8.76
N ALA A 45 9.01 2.47 7.94
CA ALA A 45 8.17 2.46 6.74
C ALA A 45 8.55 1.34 5.76
N LYS A 46 9.85 1.18 5.51
CA LYS A 46 10.37 0.17 4.60
C LYS A 46 10.15 -1.25 5.14
N ARG A 47 10.45 -1.47 6.42
CA ARG A 47 10.30 -2.77 7.08
C ARG A 47 8.84 -3.20 7.13
N ASP A 48 7.94 -2.31 7.54
CA ASP A 48 6.52 -2.61 7.62
C ASP A 48 5.95 -2.89 6.22
N SER A 49 6.34 -2.11 5.20
CA SER A 49 5.96 -2.35 3.80
C SER A 49 6.35 -3.75 3.31
N GLN A 50 7.59 -4.20 3.60
CA GLN A 50 8.05 -5.55 3.26
C GLN A 50 7.22 -6.64 3.96
N ILE A 51 6.90 -6.47 5.24
CA ILE A 51 6.09 -7.43 5.99
C ILE A 51 4.67 -7.51 5.40
N TYR A 52 4.06 -6.38 5.06
CA TYR A 52 2.75 -6.36 4.42
C TYR A 52 2.76 -7.06 3.07
N GLU A 53 3.83 -6.85 2.30
CA GLU A 53 4.00 -7.49 0.99
C GLU A 53 4.14 -9.02 1.14
N GLU A 54 4.99 -9.48 2.05
CA GLU A 54 5.23 -10.91 2.28
C GLU A 54 4.01 -11.65 2.84
N VAL A 55 3.26 -11.00 3.74
CA VAL A 55 2.15 -11.67 4.42
C VAL A 55 0.89 -11.69 3.57
N PHE A 56 0.62 -10.60 2.85
CA PHE A 56 -0.66 -10.37 2.21
C PHE A 56 -0.59 -10.25 0.69
N SER A 57 0.61 -10.21 0.10
CA SER A 57 0.81 -9.93 -1.33
C SER A 57 -0.02 -8.71 -1.76
N THR A 58 0.19 -7.59 -1.05
CA THR A 58 -0.60 -6.37 -1.23
C THR A 58 -0.20 -5.59 -2.47
N LEU A 59 -1.16 -4.86 -3.02
CA LEU A 59 -0.95 -3.87 -4.08
C LEU A 59 -1.33 -2.50 -3.51
N PRO A 60 -0.64 -1.42 -3.88
CA PRO A 60 0.47 -1.33 -4.85
C PRO A 60 1.82 -1.88 -4.34
N SER A 61 2.69 -2.38 -5.24
CA SER A 61 4.06 -2.90 -4.93
C SER A 61 5.09 -2.52 -6.01
N ASN A 62 6.32 -2.21 -5.59
CA ASN A 62 7.46 -1.94 -6.50
C ASN A 62 7.87 -3.16 -7.36
N GLN A 63 7.45 -4.37 -6.97
CA GLN A 63 7.70 -5.59 -7.74
C GLN A 63 6.85 -5.65 -9.03
N VAL A 64 5.82 -4.81 -9.14
CA VAL A 64 4.84 -4.85 -10.20
C VAL A 64 4.90 -3.57 -11.03
N LYS A 65 5.64 -3.62 -12.15
CA LYS A 65 5.82 -2.47 -13.04
C LYS A 65 4.83 -2.40 -14.21
N THR A 66 4.02 -3.44 -14.42
CA THR A 66 3.08 -3.53 -15.55
C THR A 66 1.72 -4.07 -15.11
N PHE A 67 0.67 -3.72 -15.87
CA PHE A 67 -0.69 -4.22 -15.64
C PHE A 67 -0.80 -5.76 -15.72
N VAL A 68 -0.08 -6.38 -16.66
CA VAL A 68 0.00 -7.86 -16.73
C VAL A 68 0.67 -8.44 -15.48
N GLY A 69 1.64 -7.72 -14.91
CA GLY A 69 2.26 -8.07 -13.64
C GLY A 69 1.28 -8.05 -12.47
N VAL A 70 0.33 -7.11 -12.46
CA VAL A 70 -0.72 -7.00 -11.42
C VAL A 70 -1.56 -8.27 -11.37
N GLU A 71 -2.05 -8.74 -12.52
CA GLU A 71 -2.87 -9.95 -12.59
C GLU A 71 -2.11 -11.19 -12.08
N LYS A 72 -0.84 -11.33 -12.47
CA LYS A 72 0.02 -12.42 -12.01
C LYS A 72 0.32 -12.33 -10.51
N TYR A 73 0.51 -11.12 -10.01
CA TYR A 73 0.81 -10.88 -8.60
C TYR A 73 -0.40 -11.17 -7.71
N ALA A 74 -1.60 -10.80 -8.15
CA ALA A 74 -2.85 -11.09 -7.45
C ALA A 74 -3.16 -12.59 -7.32
N GLN A 75 -2.63 -13.41 -8.24
CA GLN A 75 -2.77 -14.87 -8.21
C GLN A 75 -1.76 -15.57 -7.28
N ARG A 76 -0.78 -14.86 -6.71
CA ARG A 76 0.20 -15.47 -5.81
C ARG A 76 -0.48 -15.93 -4.52
N PRO A 77 -0.14 -17.13 -4.01
CA PRO A 77 -0.67 -17.60 -2.74
C PRO A 77 -0.23 -16.65 -1.63
N LYS A 78 -1.19 -16.22 -0.79
CA LYS A 78 -0.92 -15.31 0.32
C LYS A 78 -0.51 -16.13 1.54
N LEU A 79 0.53 -15.68 2.25
CA LEU A 79 0.94 -16.34 3.48
C LEU A 79 -0.19 -16.35 4.52
N LYS A 80 -1.05 -15.33 4.51
CA LYS A 80 -2.31 -15.29 5.29
C LYS A 80 -3.15 -16.57 5.16
N GLU A 81 -3.18 -17.17 3.98
CA GLU A 81 -4.03 -18.32 3.65
C GLU A 81 -3.30 -19.65 3.88
N THR A 82 -1.97 -19.63 3.81
CA THR A 82 -1.15 -20.86 3.85
C THR A 82 -0.67 -21.19 5.26
N ASP A 83 -0.28 -20.19 6.07
CA ASP A 83 0.28 -20.42 7.41
C ASP A 83 -0.09 -19.31 8.43
N PRO A 84 -1.11 -19.54 9.29
CA PRO A 84 -1.58 -18.53 10.24
C PRO A 84 -0.61 -18.28 11.41
N LEU A 85 0.26 -19.24 11.75
CA LEU A 85 1.23 -19.08 12.83
C LEU A 85 2.36 -18.14 12.42
N THR A 86 2.94 -18.39 11.25
CA THR A 86 3.98 -17.55 10.64
C THR A 86 3.46 -16.13 10.38
N LYS A 87 2.19 -16.02 9.95
CA LYS A 87 1.51 -14.71 9.83
C LYS A 87 1.53 -13.96 11.16
N HIS A 88 1.14 -14.60 12.25
CA HIS A 88 1.06 -13.94 13.56
C HIS A 88 2.43 -13.47 14.05
N GLU A 89 3.47 -14.27 13.84
CA GLU A 89 4.85 -13.90 14.18
C GLU A 89 5.37 -12.72 13.36
N LYS A 90 5.08 -12.67 12.05
CA LYS A 90 5.45 -11.54 11.19
C LYS A 90 4.65 -10.28 11.52
N CYS A 91 3.35 -10.41 11.76
CA CYS A 91 2.50 -9.27 12.14
C CYS A 91 2.91 -8.64 13.48
N LYS A 92 3.43 -9.43 14.44
CA LYS A 92 3.97 -8.88 15.70
C LYS A 92 5.15 -7.94 15.50
N GLN A 93 5.87 -8.07 14.39
CA GLN A 93 7.01 -7.21 14.11
C GLN A 93 6.56 -5.83 13.63
N ILE A 94 5.35 -5.68 13.06
CA ILE A 94 4.87 -4.42 12.49
C ILE A 94 4.77 -3.35 13.58
N LYS A 95 5.32 -2.16 13.32
CA LYS A 95 5.35 -1.04 14.29
C LYS A 95 4.53 0.13 13.76
N GLY A 96 3.20 -0.01 13.82
CA GLY A 96 2.26 1.04 13.42
C GLY A 96 1.71 0.83 12.00
N PHE A 97 1.46 1.94 11.29
CA PHE A 97 0.79 1.95 9.97
C PHE A 97 1.58 2.68 8.89
N ILE A 98 2.83 3.03 9.19
CA ILE A 98 3.67 3.77 8.25
C ILE A 98 4.23 2.74 7.27
N VAL A 99 4.01 2.99 5.97
CA VAL A 99 4.54 2.15 4.89
C VAL A 99 5.21 3.01 3.85
N GLU A 100 6.28 2.48 3.25
CA GLU A 100 6.96 3.13 2.13
C GLU A 100 6.05 3.20 0.91
N CYS A 101 5.95 4.37 0.28
CA CYS A 101 5.17 4.56 -0.93
C CYS A 101 5.86 3.89 -2.13
N PRO A 102 5.21 2.97 -2.85
CA PRO A 102 5.82 2.27 -3.97
C PRO A 102 5.85 3.14 -5.24
N LEU A 103 6.99 3.81 -5.47
CA LEU A 103 7.19 4.71 -6.60
C LEU A 103 7.39 3.99 -7.94
N GLU A 104 7.75 2.71 -7.93
CA GLU A 104 7.98 1.91 -9.15
C GLU A 104 6.75 1.12 -9.59
N PHE A 105 5.64 1.22 -8.84
CA PHE A 105 4.40 0.54 -9.20
C PHE A 105 3.84 1.06 -10.53
N LEU A 106 3.58 0.13 -11.47
CA LEU A 106 3.10 0.43 -12.82
C LEU A 106 3.95 1.43 -13.63
N ALA A 107 5.24 1.58 -13.28
CA ALA A 107 6.12 2.55 -13.92
C ALA A 107 6.28 2.36 -15.44
N ASP A 108 6.14 1.12 -15.94
CA ASP A 108 6.22 0.79 -17.36
C ASP A 108 4.85 0.81 -18.06
N GLY A 109 3.77 1.11 -17.32
CA GLY A 109 2.40 1.16 -17.81
C GLY A 109 1.99 2.54 -18.32
N VAL A 110 1.08 2.57 -19.30
CA VAL A 110 0.40 3.81 -19.68
C VAL A 110 -0.75 4.03 -18.70
N LEU A 111 -0.57 4.95 -17.74
CA LEU A 111 -1.55 5.26 -16.69
C LEU A 111 -2.67 6.21 -17.16
N MET A 112 -2.54 6.76 -18.37
CA MET A 112 -3.57 7.61 -18.95
C MET A 112 -4.59 6.76 -19.71
N PRO A 113 -5.89 7.12 -19.63
CA PRO A 113 -6.90 6.44 -20.41
C PRO A 113 -6.62 6.62 -21.91
N ARG A 114 -6.89 5.59 -22.69
CA ARG A 114 -6.69 5.66 -24.15
C ARG A 114 -7.68 6.67 -24.74
N TRP A 115 -7.22 7.48 -25.68
CA TRP A 115 -8.01 8.55 -26.31
C TRP A 115 -9.32 8.07 -26.96
N ASN A 116 -9.41 6.80 -27.32
CA ASN A 116 -10.58 6.19 -27.94
C ASN A 116 -11.59 5.60 -26.93
N THR A 117 -11.36 5.74 -25.61
CA THR A 117 -12.33 5.35 -24.58
C THR A 117 -13.09 6.56 -24.05
N SER A 118 -14.23 6.33 -23.39
CA SER A 118 -15.03 7.37 -22.73
C SER A 118 -14.19 8.22 -21.76
N GLU A 119 -13.26 7.59 -21.06
CA GLU A 119 -12.35 8.21 -20.10
C GLU A 119 -11.28 9.07 -20.79
N GLY A 120 -10.81 8.66 -21.98
CA GLY A 120 -9.83 9.42 -22.75
C GLY A 120 -10.41 10.60 -23.53
N MET A 121 -11.70 10.56 -23.81
CA MET A 121 -12.45 11.71 -24.35
C MET A 121 -12.79 12.75 -23.27
N ALA A 122 -12.69 12.38 -21.99
CA ALA A 122 -12.92 13.31 -20.89
C ALA A 122 -11.78 14.35 -20.80
N PRO A 123 -12.09 15.63 -20.48
CA PRO A 123 -11.05 16.64 -20.26
C PRO A 123 -10.11 16.22 -19.14
N ILE A 124 -8.79 16.40 -19.32
CA ILE A 124 -7.79 16.02 -18.31
C ILE A 124 -8.01 16.73 -16.96
N LEU A 125 -8.64 17.91 -16.98
CA LEU A 125 -9.02 18.66 -15.78
C LEU A 125 -9.98 17.87 -14.87
N LEU A 126 -10.77 16.95 -15.43
CA LEU A 126 -11.62 16.06 -14.64
C LEU A 126 -10.79 15.26 -13.63
N TRP A 127 -9.58 14.85 -14.04
CA TRP A 127 -8.67 14.04 -13.25
C TRP A 127 -7.83 14.85 -12.27
N THR A 128 -7.52 16.11 -12.57
CA THR A 128 -6.63 16.93 -11.72
C THR A 128 -7.38 17.88 -10.77
N LEU A 129 -8.60 18.30 -11.11
CA LEU A 129 -9.36 19.29 -10.33
C LEU A 129 -10.53 18.69 -9.54
N ASN A 130 -11.04 17.53 -9.95
CA ASN A 130 -12.18 16.92 -9.28
C ASN A 130 -11.69 15.86 -8.28
N ARG A 131 -11.66 16.20 -6.99
CA ARG A 131 -11.22 15.29 -5.91
C ARG A 131 -11.98 13.95 -5.91
N LYS A 132 -13.20 13.90 -6.46
CA LYS A 132 -14.00 12.67 -6.59
C LYS A 132 -13.49 11.74 -7.71
N PHE A 133 -12.89 12.29 -8.77
CA PHE A 133 -12.35 11.52 -9.90
C PHE A 133 -10.87 11.15 -9.73
N GLN A 134 -10.11 11.87 -8.89
CA GLN A 134 -8.75 11.50 -8.52
C GLN A 134 -8.65 10.09 -7.91
N LEU A 135 -9.67 9.65 -7.19
CA LEU A 135 -9.74 8.30 -6.63
C LEU A 135 -10.06 7.22 -7.69
N ALA A 136 -10.64 7.58 -8.83
CA ALA A 136 -11.08 6.64 -9.85
C ALA A 136 -9.96 6.22 -10.82
N LEU A 137 -8.95 7.07 -11.04
CA LEU A 137 -7.82 6.77 -11.93
C LEU A 137 -6.77 5.82 -11.34
N ILE A 138 -6.74 5.66 -10.01
CA ILE A 138 -5.82 4.73 -9.34
C ILE A 138 -6.28 3.27 -9.50
N ILE A 139 -7.48 3.04 -10.07
CA ILE A 139 -8.17 1.74 -10.13
C ILE A 139 -8.16 1.13 -11.55
N TYR A 140 -7.67 1.84 -12.57
CA TYR A 140 -7.55 1.32 -13.94
C TYR A 140 -6.12 0.94 -14.29
#